data_AF-A0A6B3G6Y0-F1
#
_entry.id   AF-A0A6B3G6Y0-F1
#
_cell.length_a   1.000
_cell.length_b   1.000
_cell.length_c   1.000
_cell.angle_alpha   90.00
_cell.angle_beta   90.00
_cell.angle_gamma   90.00
#
_symmetry.space_group_name_H-M   'P 1'
#
loop_
_entity.id
_entity.type
_entity.pdbx_description
1 polymer ?
#
loop_
_entity_poly.entity_id
_entity_poly.type
_entity_poly.pdbx_seq_one_letter_code
_entity_poly.pdbx_strand_id
1 'polypeptide(L)' 'AVVYYSSTGTVATIAKAMAEDAERAGAQVRLRRVAELAPQAAIDSNPAWAENARATADIPEVSPDDMVWADAVI' A
#
# COMPACT_ATOMS: atom_id res chain seq x y z
N ALA A 1 1.24 -10.68 -4.80
CA ALA A 1 1.08 -9.58 -3.81
C ALA A 1 1.42 -8.26 -4.48
N VAL A 2 0.69 -7.20 -4.17
CA VAL A 2 1.02 -5.82 -4.58
C VAL A 2 1.49 -5.09 -3.33
N VAL A 3 2.76 -4.75 -3.27
CA VAL A 3 3.39 -4.09 -2.12
C VAL A 3 3.73 -2.66 -2.51
N TYR A 4 3.30 -1.69 -1.72
CA TYR A 4 3.51 -0.29 -2.07
C TYR A 4 3.90 0.59 -0.89
N TYR A 5 4.72 1.59 -1.16
CA TYR A 5 4.92 2.73 -0.29
C TYR A 5 4.41 3.98 -0.99
N SER A 6 3.73 4.85 -0.25
CA SER A 6 3.17 6.09 -0.79
C SER A 6 3.06 7.11 0.33
N SER A 7 3.83 8.20 0.26
CA SER A 7 3.70 9.28 1.23
C SER A 7 2.42 10.08 0.97
N THR A 8 2.25 10.63 -0.24
CA THR A 8 1.17 11.58 -0.59
C THR A 8 0.06 11.00 -1.47
N GLY A 9 0.01 9.68 -1.64
CA GLY A 9 -1.14 8.98 -2.23
C GLY A 9 -1.05 8.58 -3.69
N THR A 10 -0.12 9.13 -4.48
CA THR A 10 -0.01 8.76 -5.91
C THR A 10 0.22 7.27 -6.11
N VAL A 11 1.17 6.68 -5.38
CA VAL A 11 1.48 5.25 -5.50
C VAL A 11 0.38 4.40 -4.87
N ALA A 12 -0.31 4.88 -3.82
CA ALA A 12 -1.47 4.19 -3.26
C ALA A 12 -2.60 4.05 -4.28
N THR A 13 -2.88 5.11 -5.06
CA THR A 13 -3.87 5.06 -6.16
C THR A 13 -3.47 4.06 -7.23
N ILE A 14 -2.21 4.06 -7.65
CA ILE A 14 -1.69 3.12 -8.65
C ILE A 14 -1.80 1.68 -8.13
N ALA A 15 -1.39 1.43 -6.88
CA ALA A 15 -1.41 0.10 -6.29
C ALA A 15 -2.82 -0.46 -6.12
N LYS A 16 -3.81 0.38 -5.75
CA LYS A 16 -5.23 0.01 -5.73
C LYS A 16 -5.72 -0.38 -7.13
N ALA A 17 -5.44 0.43 -8.14
CA ALA A 17 -5.81 0.12 -9.53
C ALA A 17 -5.17 -1.19 -10.02
N MET A 18 -3.88 -1.42 -9.73
CA MET A 18 -3.19 -2.66 -10.09
C MET A 18 -3.80 -3.88 -9.38
N ALA A 19 -4.17 -3.76 -8.11
CA ALA A 19 -4.83 -4.83 -7.37
C ALA A 19 -6.20 -5.15 -7.99
N GLU A 20 -7.02 -4.14 -8.26
CA GLU A 20 -8.33 -4.29 -8.91
C GLU A 20 -8.19 -4.92 -10.31
N ASP A 21 -7.23 -4.48 -11.12
CA ASP A 21 -6.96 -5.05 -12.44
C ASP A 21 -6.53 -6.52 -12.39
N ALA A 22 -5.64 -6.86 -11.46
CA ALA A 22 -5.18 -8.24 -11.28
C ALA A 22 -6.31 -9.14 -10.78
N GLU A 23 -7.16 -8.66 -9.86
CA GLU A 23 -8.36 -9.37 -9.41
C GLU A 23 -9.35 -9.60 -10.56
N ARG A 24 -9.58 -8.59 -11.41
CA ARG A 24 -10.40 -8.73 -12.63
C ARG A 24 -9.84 -9.74 -13.62
N ALA A 25 -8.51 -9.90 -13.67
CA ALA A 25 -7.83 -10.92 -14.46
C ALA A 25 -7.88 -12.33 -13.82
N GLY A 26 -8.49 -12.49 -12.65
CA GLY A 26 -8.66 -13.77 -11.96
C GLY A 26 -7.56 -14.10 -10.94
N ALA A 27 -6.66 -13.16 -10.63
CA ALA A 27 -5.66 -13.36 -9.58
C ALA A 27 -6.28 -13.17 -8.19
N GLN A 28 -5.74 -13.91 -7.20
CA GLN A 28 -5.95 -13.55 -5.80
C GLN A 28 -4.88 -12.52 -5.41
N VAL A 29 -5.31 -11.38 -4.86
CA VAL A 29 -4.39 -10.28 -4.55
C VAL A 29 -4.37 -9.99 -3.06
N ARG A 30 -3.16 -9.84 -2.53
CA ARG A 30 -2.90 -9.16 -1.26
C ARG A 30 -2.30 -7.80 -1.58
N LEU A 31 -3.09 -6.74 -1.38
CA LEU A 31 -2.60 -5.36 -1.36
C LEU A 31 -1.99 -5.09 0.02
N ARG A 32 -0.75 -4.61 0.05
CA ARG A 32 0.01 -4.35 1.27
C ARG A 32 0.70 -3.01 1.21
N ARG A 33 0.61 -2.23 2.29
CA ARG A 33 1.40 -1.01 2.44
C ARG A 33 2.72 -1.31 3.15
N VAL A 34 3.77 -0.58 2.83
CA VAL A 34 5.02 -0.61 3.61
C VAL A 34 4.81 0.21 4.89
N ALA A 35 5.44 -0.22 5.98
CA ALA A 35 5.44 0.52 7.24
C ALA A 35 6.05 1.91 7.05
N GLU A 36 5.40 2.92 7.62
CA GLU A 36 5.91 4.29 7.61
C GLU A 36 6.98 4.46 8.70
N LEU A 37 8.13 5.01 8.33
CA LEU A 37 9.27 5.22 9.23
C LEU A 37 9.45 6.70 9.59
N ALA A 38 8.74 7.60 8.90
CA ALA A 38 8.77 9.01 9.20
C ALA A 38 8.17 9.31 10.59
N PRO A 39 8.76 10.23 11.37
CA PRO A 39 8.14 10.69 12.61
C PRO A 39 6.78 11.34 12.34
N GLN A 40 5.85 11.21 13.30
CA GLN A 40 4.50 11.78 13.16
C GLN A 40 4.50 13.28 12.83
N ALA A 41 5.42 14.05 13.42
CA ALA A 41 5.56 15.48 13.14
C ALA A 41 5.89 15.79 11.65
N ALA A 42 6.62 14.91 10.97
CA ALA A 42 6.91 15.06 9.54
C ALA A 42 5.65 14.79 8.70
N ILE A 43 4.88 13.76 9.06
CA ILE A 43 3.60 13.42 8.40
C ILE A 43 2.59 14.56 8.58
N ASP A 44 2.43 15.04 9.82
CA ASP A 44 1.47 16.11 10.17
C ASP A 44 1.84 17.45 9.52
N SER A 45 3.13 17.69 9.24
CA SER A 45 3.58 18.90 8.54
C SER A 45 3.18 18.95 7.06
N ASN A 46 2.76 17.82 6.48
CA ASN A 46 2.33 17.72 5.09
C ASN A 46 0.87 17.23 5.01
N PRO A 47 -0.10 18.12 4.73
CA PRO A 47 -1.51 17.76 4.69
C PRO A 47 -1.86 16.60 3.75
N ALA A 48 -1.19 16.50 2.60
CA ALA A 48 -1.41 15.41 1.65
C ALA A 48 -0.89 14.07 2.20
N TRP A 49 0.19 14.07 2.97
CA TRP A 49 0.71 12.87 3.62
C TRP A 49 -0.21 12.42 4.75
N ALA A 50 -0.63 13.35 5.62
CA ALA A 50 -1.56 13.06 6.71
C ALA A 50 -2.92 12.53 6.19
N GLU A 51 -3.41 13.07 5.06
CA GLU A 51 -4.63 12.58 4.42
C GLU A 51 -4.43 11.16 3.86
N ASN A 52 -3.36 10.92 3.11
CA ASN A 52 -3.09 9.59 2.57
C ASN A 52 -2.87 8.54 3.68
N ALA A 53 -2.20 8.90 4.78
CA ALA A 53 -2.03 8.03 5.94
C ALA A 53 -3.38 7.62 6.54
N ARG A 54 -4.33 8.56 6.67
CA ARG A 54 -5.71 8.24 7.08
C ARG A 54 -6.46 7.38 6.06
N ALA A 55 -6.38 7.74 4.78
CA ALA A 55 -7.12 7.09 3.69
C ALA A 55 -6.64 5.67 3.35
N THR A 56 -5.52 5.22 3.94
CA THR A 56 -4.94 3.89 3.72
C THR A 56 -4.68 3.13 5.02
N ALA A 57 -5.19 3.63 6.15
CA ALA A 57 -4.97 3.03 7.47
C ALA A 57 -5.56 1.62 7.61
N ASP A 58 -6.56 1.28 6.80
CA ASP A 58 -7.22 -0.02 6.74
C ASP A 58 -6.44 -1.06 5.92
N ILE A 59 -5.47 -0.63 5.11
CA ILE A 59 -4.63 -1.52 4.31
C ILE A 59 -3.56 -2.14 5.21
N PRO A 60 -3.47 -3.49 5.28
CA PRO A 60 -2.48 -4.15 6.12
C PRO A 60 -1.03 -3.85 5.70
N GLU A 61 -0.14 -3.81 6.68
CA GLU A 61 1.30 -3.72 6.42
C GLU A 61 1.83 -5.02 5.83
N VAL A 62 2.82 -4.91 4.95
CA VAL A 62 3.52 -6.06 4.37
C VAL A 62 4.33 -6.79 5.44
N SER A 63 4.30 -8.11 5.39
CA SER A 63 5.14 -9.01 6.17
C SER A 63 5.94 -9.95 5.27
N PRO A 64 7.03 -10.59 5.76
CA PRO A 64 7.73 -11.61 4.99
C PRO A 64 6.83 -12.77 4.53
N ASP A 65 5.77 -13.09 5.28
CA ASP A 65 4.82 -14.15 4.92
C ASP A 65 4.04 -13.83 3.63
N ASP A 66 3.89 -12.55 3.27
CA ASP A 66 3.27 -12.17 2.00
C ASP A 66 4.14 -12.52 0.79
N MET A 67 5.47 -12.64 0.98
CA MET A 67 6.39 -13.09 -0.06
C MET A 67 6.33 -14.61 -0.23
N VAL A 68 6.19 -15.34 0.87
CA VAL A 68 6.03 -16.80 0.84
C VAL A 68 4.68 -17.18 0.25
N TRP A 69 3.64 -16.39 0.51
CA TRP A 69 2.29 -16.63 0.01
C TRP A 69 2.14 -16.38 -1.50
N ALA A 70 2.92 -15.46 -2.08
CA ALA A 70 2.70 -14.96 -3.43
C ALA A 70 3.52 -15.71 -4.49
N ASP A 71 2.86 -16.15 -5.56
CA ASP A 71 3.54 -16.65 -6.78
C ASP A 71 4.17 -15.51 -7.61
N ALA A 72 3.65 -14.29 -7.46
CA ALA A 72 4.15 -13.08 -8.12
C ALA A 72 4.08 -11.88 -7.17
N VAL A 73 5.12 -11.04 -7.17
CA VAL A 73 5.22 -9.84 -6.34
C VAL A 73 5.51 -8.65 -7.23
N ILE A 74 4.80 -7.55 -6.98
CA ILE A 74 5.03 -6.24 -7.58
C ILE A 74 5.21 -5.22 -6.47
#